data_AF-A0A1C4WWN6-F1
#
_entry.id   AF-A0A1C4WWN6-F1
#
_cell.length_a   1.000
_cell.length_b   1.000
_cell.length_c   1.000
_cell.angle_alpha   90.00
_cell.angle_beta   90.00
_cell.angle_gamma   90.00
#
_symmetry.space_group_name_H-M   'P 1'
#
loop_
_entity.id
_entity.type
_entity.pdbx_description
1 polymer ?
#
loop_
_entity_poly.entity_id
_entity_poly.type
_entity_poly.pdbx_seq_one_letter_code
_entity_poly.pdbx_strand_id
1 'polypeptide(L)'
;MATVTWESESNEMTQRTGTPATFRRVAALATAVLATTVLSAGCGAGGSAGSDPAPSPSADPKAALLAAVPDDKDPAFRFSTLDGTDTFVGVVDPAAHAMELGLTQKVDDPGFTMAMTFRVIDEDLWMKVKLTGIPGLHDMLKMPKRWMTLDRTKLKDETEAPVYQNADPANTAAIIRTADTVEDKGDGTYTGVADLTANADVQSAFDGVDVAALGEAAKKVPFTAVVGPDGNLTTLTLDVPAGGKQKAMKLVTRYYDFGKAPKLTAPSGEQVQKAPTSAYELLNG
;
A
#
# COMPACT_ATOMS: atom_id res chain seq x y z
N MET A 1 40.66 -45.57 23.26
CA MET A 1 39.22 -45.86 23.43
C MET A 1 38.54 -44.60 23.93
N ALA A 2 37.65 -44.03 23.11
CA ALA A 2 36.50 -43.18 23.43
C ALA A 2 36.21 -42.32 22.19
N THR A 3 35.34 -42.85 21.33
CA THR A 3 34.79 -42.15 20.17
C THR A 3 33.53 -41.43 20.65
N VAL A 4 33.45 -40.11 20.45
CA VAL A 4 32.24 -39.32 20.73
C VAL A 4 31.54 -39.11 19.40
N THR A 5 30.44 -39.83 19.20
CA THR A 5 29.46 -39.62 18.12
C THR A 5 28.51 -38.49 18.52
N TRP A 6 28.42 -37.46 17.69
CA TRP A 6 27.40 -36.42 17.79
C TRP A 6 26.24 -36.81 16.87
N GLU A 7 25.06 -37.00 17.46
CA GLU A 7 23.80 -37.27 16.77
C GLU A 7 23.23 -35.92 16.31
N SER A 8 23.01 -35.76 14.99
CA SER A 8 22.35 -34.57 14.45
C SER A 8 20.83 -34.82 14.43
N GLU A 9 20.09 -34.14 15.30
CA GLU A 9 18.64 -34.01 15.14
C GLU A 9 18.35 -33.03 13.99
N SER A 10 17.93 -33.60 12.87
CA SER A 10 17.35 -32.90 11.72
C SER A 10 15.94 -32.44 12.07
N ASN A 11 15.75 -31.14 12.26
CA ASN A 11 14.42 -30.55 12.40
C ASN A 11 13.88 -30.23 11.00
N GLU A 12 13.07 -31.14 10.44
CA GLU A 12 12.36 -30.96 9.18
C GLU A 12 11.31 -29.84 9.31
N MET A 13 11.59 -28.69 8.68
CA MET A 13 10.63 -27.60 8.55
C MET A 13 9.65 -27.93 7.42
N THR A 14 8.44 -28.39 7.80
CA THR A 14 7.34 -28.63 6.86
C THR A 14 6.77 -27.29 6.41
N GLN A 15 7.23 -26.78 5.26
CA GLN A 15 6.59 -25.69 4.53
C GLN A 15 5.25 -26.19 3.96
N ARG A 16 4.13 -25.66 4.48
CA ARG A 16 2.79 -25.91 3.93
C ARG A 16 2.54 -24.93 2.80
N THR A 17 2.54 -25.46 1.58
CA THR A 17 2.11 -24.78 0.36
C THR A 17 0.62 -24.43 0.44
N GLY A 18 0.31 -23.13 0.51
CA GLY A 18 -1.04 -22.59 0.31
C GLY A 18 -1.44 -22.71 -1.18
N THR A 19 -2.67 -23.14 -1.43
CA THR A 19 -3.25 -23.31 -2.76
C THR A 19 -3.70 -21.96 -3.34
N PRO A 20 -3.52 -21.68 -4.65
CA PRO A 20 -3.96 -20.43 -5.26
C PRO A 20 -5.50 -20.33 -5.34
N ALA A 21 -6.06 -19.20 -4.89
CA ALA A 21 -7.47 -18.88 -5.04
C ALA A 21 -7.77 -18.41 -6.47
N THR A 22 -8.81 -18.98 -7.08
CA THR A 22 -9.23 -18.71 -8.46
C THR A 22 -10.16 -17.49 -8.54
N PHE A 23 -9.86 -16.55 -9.44
CA PHE A 23 -10.71 -15.39 -9.74
C PHE A 23 -12.02 -15.79 -10.44
N ARG A 24 -13.18 -15.41 -9.88
CA ARG A 24 -14.48 -15.44 -10.57
C ARG A 24 -14.87 -14.03 -11.00
N ARG A 25 -15.05 -13.83 -12.31
CA ARG A 25 -15.62 -12.62 -12.90
C ARG A 25 -17.11 -12.53 -12.57
N VAL A 26 -17.54 -11.44 -11.94
CA VAL A 26 -18.96 -11.08 -11.80
C VAL A 26 -19.24 -9.87 -12.68
N ALA A 27 -20.18 -10.02 -13.60
CA ALA A 27 -20.66 -8.95 -14.47
C ALA A 27 -21.55 -7.98 -13.68
N ALA A 28 -21.25 -6.69 -13.75
CA ALA A 28 -22.05 -5.63 -13.16
C ALA A 28 -23.21 -5.24 -14.11
N LEU A 29 -24.44 -5.27 -13.59
CA LEU A 29 -25.62 -4.65 -14.20
C LEU A 29 -25.69 -3.19 -13.76
N ALA A 30 -25.66 -2.26 -14.71
CA ALA A 30 -25.81 -0.83 -14.47
C ALA A 30 -27.29 -0.43 -14.36
N THR A 31 -27.67 0.19 -13.25
CA THR A 31 -28.93 0.92 -13.10
C THR A 31 -28.63 2.41 -12.95
N ALA A 32 -29.06 3.19 -13.94
CA ALA A 32 -29.02 4.65 -13.92
C ALA A 32 -30.15 5.21 -13.04
N VAL A 33 -29.84 6.18 -12.16
CA VAL A 33 -30.84 6.97 -11.44
C VAL A 33 -30.63 8.45 -11.77
N LEU A 34 -31.71 9.09 -12.18
CA LEU A 34 -31.81 10.47 -12.65
C LEU A 34 -31.60 11.50 -11.52
N ALA A 35 -30.96 12.60 -11.91
CA ALA A 35 -30.79 13.82 -11.12
C ALA A 35 -32.07 14.65 -11.03
N THR A 36 -32.32 15.27 -9.87
CA THR A 36 -33.23 16.41 -9.72
C THR A 36 -32.51 17.54 -8.99
N THR A 37 -32.26 18.63 -9.71
CA THR A 37 -31.78 19.92 -9.21
C THR A 37 -32.95 20.72 -8.63
N VAL A 38 -32.79 21.23 -7.40
CA VAL A 38 -33.68 22.26 -6.84
C VAL A 38 -32.84 23.49 -6.52
N LEU A 39 -33.06 24.57 -7.28
CA LEU A 39 -32.55 25.90 -7.01
C LEU A 39 -33.43 26.57 -5.95
N SER A 40 -32.81 27.03 -4.85
CA SER A 40 -33.44 27.96 -3.91
C SER A 40 -32.55 29.19 -3.79
N ALA A 41 -33.01 30.31 -4.35
CA ALA A 41 -32.45 31.64 -4.11
C ALA A 41 -33.00 32.20 -2.80
N GLY A 42 -32.13 32.75 -1.96
CA GLY A 42 -32.50 33.49 -0.76
C GLY A 42 -31.43 34.52 -0.42
N CYS A 43 -31.72 35.79 -0.73
CA CYS A 43 -30.88 36.94 -0.42
C CYS A 43 -31.33 37.53 0.92
N GLY A 44 -30.41 37.71 1.86
CA GLY A 44 -30.64 38.40 3.14
C GLY A 44 -29.32 38.84 3.75
N ALA A 45 -29.06 40.14 3.72
CA ALA A 45 -27.88 40.78 4.30
C ALA A 45 -28.03 40.91 5.83
N GLY A 46 -26.97 40.60 6.57
CA GLY A 46 -26.87 40.85 8.01
C GLY A 46 -25.64 40.17 8.60
N GLY A 47 -24.63 40.95 8.98
CA GLY A 47 -23.32 40.44 9.37
C GLY A 47 -23.31 39.59 10.63
N SER A 48 -22.48 38.56 10.60
CA SER A 48 -21.68 38.03 11.72
C SER A 48 -20.62 37.14 11.10
N ALA A 49 -19.36 37.31 11.52
CA ALA A 49 -18.29 36.39 11.19
C ALA A 49 -18.64 35.02 11.79
N GLY A 50 -19.29 34.17 10.98
CA GLY A 50 -19.75 32.85 11.36
C GLY A 50 -18.61 31.86 11.20
N SER A 51 -18.28 31.17 12.29
CA SER A 51 -17.61 29.88 12.21
C SER A 51 -18.40 28.99 11.26
N ASP A 52 -17.76 28.49 10.20
CA ASP A 52 -18.40 27.54 9.29
C ASP A 52 -18.99 26.37 10.11
N PRO A 53 -20.24 25.97 9.86
CA PRO A 53 -20.83 24.85 10.56
C PRO A 53 -20.00 23.60 10.28
N ALA A 54 -19.55 22.94 11.35
CA ALA A 54 -18.86 21.67 11.23
C ALA A 54 -19.77 20.68 10.45
N PRO A 55 -19.20 19.90 9.51
CA PRO A 55 -19.98 18.93 8.76
C PRO A 55 -20.69 17.99 9.73
N SER A 56 -21.99 17.81 9.51
CA SER A 56 -22.82 16.90 10.31
C SER A 56 -22.48 15.43 9.99
N PRO A 57 -22.58 14.51 10.95
CA PRO A 57 -22.30 13.10 10.73
C PRO A 57 -23.10 12.49 9.57
N SER A 58 -22.47 11.66 8.75
CA SER A 58 -23.13 10.89 7.68
C SER A 58 -24.16 9.91 8.23
N ALA A 59 -25.29 9.73 7.53
CA ALA A 59 -26.29 8.72 7.83
C ALA A 59 -25.78 7.28 7.58
N ASP A 60 -24.74 7.13 6.76
CA ASP A 60 -23.98 5.90 6.57
C ASP A 60 -22.48 6.23 6.59
N PRO A 61 -21.85 6.29 7.78
CA PRO A 61 -20.43 6.62 7.93
C PRO A 61 -19.50 5.68 7.17
N LYS A 62 -19.84 4.38 7.11
CA LYS A 62 -19.00 3.38 6.44
C LYS A 62 -19.01 3.59 4.93
N ALA A 63 -20.19 3.79 4.33
CA ALA A 63 -20.29 4.08 2.91
C ALA A 63 -19.60 5.40 2.54
N ALA A 64 -19.76 6.45 3.36
CA ALA A 64 -19.09 7.73 3.16
C ALA A 64 -17.56 7.58 3.20
N LEU A 65 -17.03 6.85 4.20
CA LEU A 65 -15.59 6.59 4.30
C LEU A 65 -15.06 5.75 3.14
N LEU A 66 -15.80 4.72 2.70
CA LEU A 66 -15.41 3.90 1.55
C LEU A 66 -15.39 4.69 0.24
N ALA A 67 -16.27 5.68 0.09
CA ALA A 67 -16.30 6.56 -1.07
C ALA A 67 -15.12 7.56 -1.12
N ALA A 68 -14.42 7.76 0.01
CA ALA A 68 -13.23 8.59 0.08
C ALA A 68 -11.94 7.82 -0.27
N VAL A 69 -11.97 6.49 -0.30
CA VAL A 69 -10.79 5.70 -0.69
C VAL A 69 -10.50 5.93 -2.18
N PRO A 70 -9.23 6.12 -2.59
CA PRO A 70 -8.91 6.39 -4.00
C PRO A 70 -9.42 5.31 -4.95
N ASP A 71 -9.95 5.73 -6.10
CA ASP A 71 -10.46 4.87 -7.16
C ASP A 71 -9.90 5.23 -8.55
N ASP A 72 -10.29 4.48 -9.58
CA ASP A 72 -9.73 4.64 -10.93
C ASP A 72 -10.08 5.98 -11.61
N LYS A 73 -10.98 6.79 -11.01
CA LYS A 73 -11.34 8.12 -11.49
C LYS A 73 -10.46 9.22 -10.90
N ASP A 74 -9.69 8.91 -9.85
CA ASP A 74 -8.84 9.89 -9.21
C ASP A 74 -7.67 10.30 -10.11
N PRO A 75 -7.25 11.57 -10.03
CA PRO A 75 -6.03 12.01 -10.70
C PRO A 75 -4.81 11.38 -10.02
N ALA A 76 -3.64 11.42 -10.68
CA ALA A 76 -2.41 10.95 -10.08
C ALA A 76 -2.17 11.57 -8.69
N PHE A 77 -1.75 10.73 -7.73
CA PHE A 77 -1.54 11.12 -6.34
C PHE A 77 -0.32 10.38 -5.75
N ARG A 78 0.12 10.80 -4.57
CA ARG A 78 1.19 10.17 -3.80
C ARG A 78 0.62 9.38 -2.64
N PHE A 79 1.33 8.33 -2.26
CA PHE A 79 1.02 7.58 -1.05
C PHE A 79 2.27 7.28 -0.24
N SER A 80 2.06 6.98 1.04
CA SER A 80 3.07 6.39 1.90
C SER A 80 2.44 5.38 2.85
N THR A 81 3.13 4.28 3.12
CA THR A 81 2.77 3.34 4.19
C THR A 81 3.90 3.25 5.20
N LEU A 82 3.54 3.22 6.48
CA LEU A 82 4.40 2.85 7.59
C LEU A 82 3.90 1.52 8.12
N ASP A 83 4.70 0.47 7.95
CA ASP A 83 4.45 -0.87 8.47
C ASP A 83 5.61 -1.25 9.40
N GLY A 84 5.38 -1.12 10.70
CA GLY A 84 6.44 -1.25 11.71
C GLY A 84 7.56 -0.22 11.51
N THR A 85 8.76 -0.68 11.16
CA THR A 85 9.92 0.18 10.88
C THR A 85 10.07 0.53 9.40
N ASP A 86 9.34 -0.16 8.54
CA ASP A 86 9.48 -0.02 7.10
C ASP A 86 8.57 1.09 6.60
N THR A 87 9.12 1.92 5.72
CA THR A 87 8.38 3.01 5.10
C THR A 87 8.47 2.85 3.60
N PHE A 88 7.30 2.71 2.98
CA PHE A 88 7.15 2.73 1.53
C PHE A 88 6.57 4.06 1.12
N VAL A 89 7.05 4.59 0.00
CA VAL A 89 6.54 5.82 -0.60
C VAL A 89 6.31 5.59 -2.07
N GLY A 90 5.29 6.22 -2.63
CA GLY A 90 4.99 5.99 -4.03
C GLY A 90 4.13 7.04 -4.68
N VAL A 91 3.88 6.79 -5.96
CA VAL A 91 2.97 7.54 -6.82
C VAL A 91 2.04 6.53 -7.46
N VAL A 92 0.76 6.87 -7.54
CA VAL A 92 -0.23 6.13 -8.32
C VAL A 92 -0.77 7.06 -9.39
N ASP A 93 -0.88 6.57 -10.61
CA ASP A 93 -1.50 7.26 -11.73
C ASP A 93 -2.59 6.36 -12.32
N PRO A 94 -3.84 6.47 -11.82
CA PRO A 94 -4.92 5.56 -12.21
C PRO A 94 -5.22 5.63 -13.71
N ALA A 95 -5.16 6.82 -14.31
CA ALA A 95 -5.43 7.01 -15.74
C ALA A 95 -4.41 6.28 -16.65
N ALA A 96 -3.22 5.98 -16.15
CA ALA A 96 -2.18 5.26 -16.85
C ALA A 96 -2.04 3.79 -16.38
N HIS A 97 -2.92 3.31 -15.49
CA HIS A 97 -2.78 2.02 -14.80
C HIS A 97 -1.35 1.80 -14.27
N ALA A 98 -0.84 2.83 -13.59
CA ALA A 98 0.57 2.91 -13.26
C ALA A 98 0.81 3.18 -11.78
N MET A 99 1.92 2.65 -11.29
CA MET A 99 2.41 2.90 -9.94
C MET A 99 3.94 3.00 -9.93
N GLU A 100 4.46 3.88 -9.09
CA GLU A 100 5.83 3.82 -8.61
C GLU A 100 5.88 3.51 -7.13
N LEU A 101 6.75 2.58 -6.76
CA LEU A 101 6.98 2.19 -5.37
C LEU A 101 8.46 2.36 -5.05
N GLY A 102 8.76 3.13 -4.00
CA GLY A 102 10.10 3.41 -3.51
C GLY A 102 10.35 2.77 -2.15
N LEU A 103 11.48 2.07 -2.04
CA LEU A 103 12.03 1.51 -0.81
C LEU A 103 13.43 2.06 -0.57
N THR A 104 13.77 2.38 0.68
CA THR A 104 15.13 2.76 1.06
C THR A 104 15.61 1.90 2.20
N GLN A 105 16.75 1.23 1.99
CA GLN A 105 17.43 0.42 2.99
C GLN A 105 18.79 1.03 3.31
N LYS A 106 19.10 1.15 4.60
CA LYS A 106 20.44 1.49 5.07
C LYS A 106 21.14 0.20 5.49
N VAL A 107 22.38 0.05 5.03
CA VAL A 107 23.25 -1.06 5.37
C VAL A 107 24.41 -0.48 6.18
N ASP A 108 24.46 -0.77 7.47
CA ASP A 108 25.39 -0.13 8.39
C ASP A 108 26.85 -0.58 8.20
N ASP A 109 27.07 -1.81 7.74
CA ASP A 109 28.38 -2.37 7.41
C ASP A 109 28.27 -3.06 6.03
N PRO A 110 28.93 -2.54 4.97
CA PRO A 110 30.01 -1.55 4.94
C PRO A 110 29.57 -0.07 4.91
N GLY A 111 28.36 0.28 5.32
CA GLY A 111 27.93 1.68 5.44
C GLY A 111 27.48 2.31 4.11
N PHE A 112 26.40 1.79 3.53
CA PHE A 112 25.81 2.35 2.31
C PHE A 112 24.28 2.42 2.41
N THR A 113 23.66 3.16 1.49
CA THR A 113 22.21 3.24 1.34
C THR A 113 21.83 2.75 -0.05
N MET A 114 20.85 1.86 -0.09
CA MET A 114 20.19 1.39 -1.30
C MET A 114 18.79 1.99 -1.36
N ALA A 115 18.54 2.83 -2.36
CA ALA A 115 17.20 3.25 -2.71
C ALA A 115 16.78 2.50 -3.99
N MET A 116 15.71 1.73 -3.88
CA MET A 116 15.12 0.98 -4.97
C MET A 116 13.79 1.63 -5.34
N THR A 117 13.54 1.78 -6.63
CA THR A 117 12.27 2.25 -7.15
C THR A 117 11.79 1.29 -8.21
N PHE A 118 10.58 0.78 -8.03
CA PHE A 118 9.85 0.06 -9.06
C PHE A 118 8.89 1.00 -9.76
N ARG A 119 8.71 0.79 -11.05
CA ARG A 119 7.65 1.41 -11.84
C ARG A 119 6.89 0.29 -12.54
N VAL A 120 5.58 0.29 -12.39
CA VAL A 120 4.66 -0.60 -13.08
C VAL A 120 3.76 0.25 -13.96
N ILE A 121 3.56 -0.16 -15.20
CA ILE A 121 2.57 0.41 -16.12
C ILE A 121 1.95 -0.76 -16.86
N ASP A 122 0.66 -0.98 -16.67
CA ASP A 122 0.00 -2.22 -17.07
C ASP A 122 0.79 -3.44 -16.55
N GLU A 123 1.29 -4.31 -17.44
CA GLU A 123 2.05 -5.51 -17.10
C GLU A 123 3.57 -5.27 -17.03
N ASP A 124 4.05 -4.18 -17.61
CA ASP A 124 5.47 -3.87 -17.72
C ASP A 124 6.03 -3.44 -16.35
N LEU A 125 7.21 -3.96 -16.04
CA LEU A 125 7.91 -3.70 -14.77
C LEU A 125 9.31 -3.16 -15.05
N TRP A 126 9.61 -2.02 -14.43
CA TRP A 126 10.97 -1.47 -14.39
C TRP A 126 11.45 -1.32 -12.96
N MET A 127 12.76 -1.46 -12.77
CA MET A 127 13.44 -1.16 -11.53
C MET A 127 14.55 -0.15 -11.77
N LYS A 128 14.75 0.74 -10.80
CA LYS A 128 15.92 1.61 -10.71
C LYS A 128 16.51 1.48 -9.33
N VAL A 129 17.81 1.28 -9.27
CA VAL A 129 18.56 1.21 -8.01
C VAL A 129 19.48 2.41 -7.94
N LYS A 130 19.56 3.03 -6.76
CA LYS A 130 20.52 4.07 -6.43
C LYS A 130 21.28 3.65 -5.17
N LEU A 131 22.59 3.50 -5.33
CA LEU A 131 23.52 3.14 -4.27
C LEU A 131 24.36 4.37 -3.90
N THR A 132 24.40 4.71 -2.62
CA THR A 132 25.16 5.85 -2.09
C THR A 132 25.93 5.47 -0.83
N GLY A 133 27.02 6.18 -0.52
CA GLY A 133 27.87 5.92 0.65
C GLY A 133 29.26 5.38 0.26
N ILE A 134 29.31 4.50 -0.74
CA ILE A 134 30.57 3.93 -1.24
C ILE A 134 30.77 4.34 -2.73
N PRO A 135 31.84 5.10 -3.04
CA PRO A 135 32.17 5.45 -4.43
C PRO A 135 32.39 4.20 -5.29
N GLY A 136 31.84 4.19 -6.52
CA GLY A 136 32.02 3.08 -7.46
C GLY A 136 31.20 1.82 -7.16
N LEU A 137 30.36 1.80 -6.11
CA LEU A 137 29.60 0.62 -5.69
C LEU A 137 28.68 0.08 -6.80
N HIS A 138 28.09 0.96 -7.60
CA HIS A 138 27.33 0.58 -8.79
C HIS A 138 28.17 -0.26 -9.76
N ASP A 139 29.40 0.13 -10.05
CA ASP A 139 30.26 -0.56 -11.00
C ASP A 139 30.75 -1.90 -10.41
N MET A 140 31.08 -1.90 -9.11
CA MET A 140 31.46 -3.12 -8.37
C MET A 140 30.37 -4.18 -8.38
N LEU A 141 29.12 -3.79 -8.14
CA LEU A 141 27.96 -4.69 -8.13
C LEU A 141 27.37 -4.91 -9.54
N LYS A 142 27.98 -4.34 -10.58
CA LYS A 142 27.45 -4.34 -11.95
C LYS A 142 25.98 -3.89 -11.98
N MET A 143 25.64 -2.93 -11.14
CA MET A 143 24.28 -2.42 -10.96
C MET A 143 24.13 -1.10 -11.73
N PRO A 144 23.29 -1.05 -12.77
CA PRO A 144 23.02 0.16 -13.55
C PRO A 144 22.38 1.27 -12.71
N LYS A 145 22.67 2.53 -13.05
CA LYS A 145 22.03 3.72 -12.45
C LYS A 145 20.74 4.15 -13.16
N ARG A 146 20.46 3.57 -14.34
CA ARG A 146 19.30 3.86 -15.18
C ARG A 146 18.18 2.85 -14.95
N TRP A 147 17.01 3.08 -15.52
CA TRP A 147 15.91 2.12 -15.43
C TRP A 147 16.30 0.79 -16.08
N MET A 148 15.80 -0.29 -15.50
CA MET A 148 16.03 -1.64 -15.94
C MET A 148 14.67 -2.30 -16.16
N THR A 149 14.35 -2.71 -17.38
CA THR A 149 13.18 -3.56 -17.64
C THR A 149 13.44 -4.92 -17.01
N LEU A 150 12.53 -5.32 -16.11
CA LEU A 150 12.54 -6.60 -15.45
C LEU A 150 11.68 -7.60 -16.22
N ASP A 151 12.16 -8.83 -16.28
CA ASP A 151 11.43 -9.99 -16.77
C ASP A 151 10.95 -10.77 -15.55
N ARG A 152 9.63 -10.72 -15.29
CA ARG A 152 9.02 -11.34 -14.10
C ARG A 152 9.30 -12.83 -14.02
N THR A 153 9.42 -13.52 -15.15
CA THR A 153 9.68 -14.97 -15.23
C THR A 153 11.05 -15.40 -14.70
N LYS A 154 11.93 -14.44 -14.40
CA LYS A 154 13.25 -14.68 -13.82
C LYS A 154 13.30 -14.45 -12.31
N LEU A 155 12.18 -14.08 -11.71
CA LEU A 155 12.05 -13.96 -10.26
C LEU A 155 11.75 -15.34 -9.67
N LYS A 156 12.35 -15.65 -8.53
CA LYS A 156 12.08 -16.91 -7.81
C LYS A 156 10.64 -16.92 -7.29
N ASP A 157 10.16 -15.76 -6.86
CA ASP A 157 8.78 -15.52 -6.48
C ASP A 157 8.22 -14.36 -7.31
N GLU A 158 7.35 -14.69 -8.26
CA GLU A 158 6.71 -13.68 -9.11
C GLU A 158 5.73 -12.79 -8.31
N THR A 159 5.26 -13.25 -7.15
CA THR A 159 4.31 -12.53 -6.30
C THR A 159 4.96 -11.40 -5.51
N GLU A 160 6.28 -11.44 -5.33
CA GLU A 160 7.05 -10.36 -4.69
C GLU A 160 7.27 -9.16 -5.62
N ALA A 161 7.06 -9.33 -6.94
CA ALA A 161 7.16 -8.21 -7.86
C ALA A 161 5.90 -7.33 -7.82
N PRO A 162 6.04 -6.01 -7.62
CA PRO A 162 4.88 -5.14 -7.55
C PRO A 162 4.06 -5.21 -8.84
N VAL A 163 2.74 -5.24 -8.69
CA VAL A 163 1.76 -5.18 -9.77
C VAL A 163 0.84 -4.00 -9.53
N TYR A 164 0.37 -3.37 -10.61
CA TYR A 164 -0.73 -2.42 -10.49
C TYR A 164 -2.03 -3.23 -10.42
N GLN A 165 -2.73 -3.13 -9.29
CA GLN A 165 -4.01 -3.82 -9.09
C GLN A 165 -5.19 -2.86 -9.21
N ASN A 166 -5.07 -1.70 -8.56
CA ASN A 166 -6.09 -0.66 -8.47
C ASN A 166 -5.46 0.63 -7.90
N ALA A 167 -6.26 1.68 -7.75
CA ALA A 167 -5.85 2.96 -7.17
C ALA A 167 -5.64 2.94 -5.63
N ASP A 168 -5.92 1.87 -4.91
CA ASP A 168 -5.75 1.76 -3.44
C ASP A 168 -4.62 0.76 -3.11
N PRO A 169 -3.34 1.13 -3.29
CA PRO A 169 -2.21 0.21 -3.18
C PRO A 169 -2.02 -0.40 -1.78
N ALA A 170 -2.61 0.20 -0.74
CA ALA A 170 -2.58 -0.32 0.62
C ALA A 170 -3.86 -1.07 1.01
N ASN A 171 -4.75 -1.37 0.05
CA ASN A 171 -6.00 -2.10 0.25
C ASN A 171 -6.85 -1.57 1.43
N THR A 172 -6.85 -0.24 1.64
CA THR A 172 -7.56 0.42 2.72
C THR A 172 -9.07 0.19 2.66
N ALA A 173 -9.66 0.15 1.46
CA ALA A 173 -11.06 -0.20 1.29
C ALA A 173 -11.37 -1.64 1.73
N ALA A 174 -10.47 -2.59 1.49
CA ALA A 174 -10.65 -3.97 1.95
C ALA A 174 -10.69 -4.02 3.48
N ILE A 175 -9.76 -3.31 4.14
CA ILE A 175 -9.69 -3.20 5.60
C ILE A 175 -10.97 -2.55 6.16
N ILE A 176 -11.38 -1.38 5.64
CA ILE A 176 -12.57 -0.66 6.12
C ILE A 176 -13.84 -1.49 5.95
N ARG A 177 -13.95 -2.31 4.89
CA ARG A 177 -15.11 -3.19 4.66
C ARG A 177 -15.29 -4.23 5.75
N THR A 178 -14.24 -4.63 6.45
CA THR A 178 -14.33 -5.62 7.55
C THR A 178 -15.01 -5.07 8.80
N ALA A 179 -15.10 -3.75 8.94
CA ALA A 179 -15.67 -3.12 10.12
C ALA A 179 -17.20 -3.27 10.16
N ASP A 180 -17.73 -3.86 11.23
CA ASP A 180 -19.18 -3.94 11.44
C ASP A 180 -19.82 -2.56 11.57
N THR A 181 -19.14 -1.68 12.31
CA THR A 181 -19.57 -0.30 12.57
C THR A 181 -18.44 0.67 12.33
N VAL A 182 -18.76 1.77 11.63
CA VAL A 182 -17.90 2.93 11.50
C VAL A 182 -18.64 4.11 12.11
N GLU A 183 -17.96 4.88 12.94
CA GLU A 183 -18.48 6.10 13.54
C GLU A 183 -17.85 7.31 12.87
N ASP A 184 -18.69 8.21 12.37
CA ASP A 184 -18.30 9.54 11.94
C ASP A 184 -18.23 10.45 13.18
N LYS A 185 -17.05 11.01 13.46
CA LYS A 185 -16.81 11.88 14.61
C LYS A 185 -17.10 13.36 14.31
N GLY A 186 -17.56 13.67 13.10
CA GLY A 186 -17.53 15.01 12.53
C GLY A 186 -16.16 15.32 11.96
N ASP A 187 -16.01 16.51 11.35
CA ASP A 187 -14.75 17.09 10.86
C ASP A 187 -13.91 16.28 9.83
N GLY A 188 -14.46 15.17 9.31
CA GLY A 188 -13.75 14.27 8.41
C GLY A 188 -13.04 13.12 9.13
N THR A 189 -13.17 13.02 10.45
CA THR A 189 -12.59 11.92 11.24
C THR A 189 -13.57 10.76 11.40
N TYR A 190 -13.09 9.55 11.13
CA TYR A 190 -13.85 8.31 11.29
C TYR A 190 -13.10 7.35 12.19
N THR A 191 -13.83 6.57 12.98
CA THR A 191 -13.25 5.47 13.78
C THR A 191 -14.02 4.19 13.58
N GLY A 192 -13.35 3.05 13.69
CA GLY A 192 -14.00 1.75 13.70
C GLY A 192 -13.06 0.65 14.19
N VAL A 193 -13.47 -0.59 14.00
CA VAL A 193 -12.69 -1.78 14.36
C VAL A 193 -12.67 -2.71 13.15
N ALA A 194 -11.48 -3.04 12.67
CA ALA A 194 -11.26 -3.93 11.54
C ALA A 194 -10.91 -5.35 12.00
N ASP A 195 -11.29 -6.32 11.17
CA ASP A 195 -10.87 -7.72 11.28
C ASP A 195 -9.78 -8.01 10.24
N LEU A 196 -8.52 -8.06 10.68
CA LEU A 196 -7.39 -8.33 9.80
C LEU A 196 -7.31 -9.80 9.34
N THR A 197 -8.11 -10.69 9.93
CA THR A 197 -8.17 -12.11 9.58
C THR A 197 -9.19 -12.41 8.47
N ALA A 198 -9.99 -11.42 8.08
CA ALA A 198 -11.21 -11.63 7.29
C ALA A 198 -10.99 -12.28 5.92
N ASN A 199 -9.97 -11.86 5.16
CA ASN A 199 -9.67 -12.41 3.84
C ASN A 199 -8.23 -12.11 3.40
N ALA A 200 -7.84 -12.67 2.24
CA ALA A 200 -6.50 -12.53 1.68
C ALA A 200 -6.17 -11.08 1.26
N ASP A 201 -7.12 -10.30 0.75
CA ASP A 201 -6.89 -8.92 0.33
C ASP A 201 -6.48 -8.05 1.53
N VAL A 202 -7.12 -8.26 2.68
CA VAL A 202 -6.77 -7.59 3.94
C VAL A 202 -5.39 -8.05 4.43
N GLN A 203 -5.09 -9.33 4.36
CA GLN A 203 -3.79 -9.86 4.81
C GLN A 203 -2.64 -9.39 3.90
N SER A 204 -2.89 -9.24 2.60
CA SER A 204 -1.91 -8.73 1.63
C SER A 204 -1.56 -7.24 1.79
N ALA A 205 -2.30 -6.53 2.65
CA ALA A 205 -2.02 -5.12 2.95
C ALA A 205 -0.80 -4.93 3.88
N PHE A 206 -0.27 -6.01 4.46
CA PHE A 206 0.74 -5.96 5.51
C PHE A 206 1.86 -6.97 5.27
N ASP A 207 3.10 -6.50 5.37
CA ASP A 207 4.29 -7.34 5.34
C ASP A 207 4.88 -7.51 6.75
N GLY A 208 4.75 -6.49 7.60
CA GLY A 208 5.31 -6.42 8.96
C GLY A 208 4.42 -7.02 10.05
N VAL A 209 3.24 -7.53 9.69
CA VAL A 209 2.24 -8.03 10.64
C VAL A 209 2.04 -9.54 10.48
N ASP A 210 2.41 -10.30 11.51
CA ASP A 210 2.04 -11.70 11.60
C ASP A 210 0.60 -11.82 12.14
N VAL A 211 -0.38 -11.71 11.23
CA VAL A 211 -1.81 -11.80 11.54
C VAL A 211 -2.13 -13.13 12.27
N ALA A 212 -1.43 -14.21 11.95
CA ALA A 212 -1.63 -15.50 12.59
C ALA A 212 -1.14 -15.50 14.05
N ALA A 213 0.01 -14.88 14.34
CA ALA A 213 0.54 -14.75 15.70
C ALA A 213 -0.31 -13.83 16.60
N LEU A 214 -1.01 -12.86 16.02
CA LEU A 214 -1.95 -12.00 16.75
C LEU A 214 -3.21 -12.75 17.23
N GLY A 215 -3.60 -13.82 16.53
CA GLY A 215 -4.76 -14.64 16.88
C GLY A 215 -6.05 -13.81 16.99
N GLU A 216 -6.79 -13.97 18.09
CA GLU A 216 -8.04 -13.23 18.32
C GLU A 216 -7.85 -11.70 18.36
N ALA A 217 -6.65 -11.20 18.66
CA ALA A 217 -6.40 -9.76 18.69
C ALA A 217 -6.43 -9.14 17.29
N ALA A 218 -6.13 -9.91 16.23
CA ALA A 218 -6.22 -9.45 14.85
C ALA A 218 -7.67 -9.22 14.37
N LYS A 219 -8.66 -9.79 15.06
CA LYS A 219 -10.08 -9.62 14.69
C LYS A 219 -10.69 -8.31 15.18
N LYS A 220 -9.98 -7.60 16.06
CA LYS A 220 -10.49 -6.42 16.76
C LYS A 220 -9.47 -5.30 16.77
N VAL A 221 -8.98 -4.91 15.59
CA VAL A 221 -7.98 -3.86 15.44
C VAL A 221 -8.66 -2.51 15.29
N PRO A 222 -8.55 -1.59 16.27
CA PRO A 222 -9.10 -0.25 16.12
C PRO A 222 -8.43 0.47 14.96
N PHE A 223 -9.21 1.28 14.23
CA PHE A 223 -8.67 2.19 13.24
C PHE A 223 -9.22 3.61 13.43
N THR A 224 -8.42 4.56 13.00
CA THR A 224 -8.81 5.96 12.78
C THR A 224 -8.54 6.32 11.33
N ALA A 225 -9.51 6.91 10.65
CA ALA A 225 -9.37 7.40 9.30
C ALA A 225 -9.67 8.91 9.25
N VAL A 226 -9.01 9.62 8.34
CA VAL A 226 -9.21 11.06 8.13
C VAL A 226 -9.46 11.31 6.66
N VAL A 227 -10.61 11.90 6.34
CA VAL A 227 -10.98 12.38 5.01
C VAL A 227 -10.63 13.87 4.92
N GLY A 228 -9.91 14.23 3.87
CA GLY A 228 -9.46 15.60 3.61
C GLY A 228 -10.57 16.50 3.09
N PRO A 229 -10.31 17.82 3.02
CA PRO A 229 -11.27 18.79 2.48
C PRO A 229 -11.55 18.61 0.98
N ASP A 230 -10.71 17.85 0.28
CA ASP A 230 -10.89 17.45 -1.12
C ASP A 230 -11.80 16.21 -1.27
N GLY A 231 -12.28 15.63 -0.17
CA GLY A 231 -13.14 14.45 -0.16
C GLY A 231 -12.39 13.11 -0.22
N ASN A 232 -11.06 13.14 -0.29
CA ASN A 232 -10.23 11.94 -0.37
C ASN A 232 -9.78 11.47 1.01
N LEU A 233 -9.61 10.16 1.18
CA LEU A 233 -8.99 9.57 2.35
C LEU A 233 -7.54 10.06 2.42
N THR A 234 -7.19 10.83 3.44
CA THR A 234 -5.83 11.35 3.64
C THR A 234 -4.98 10.42 4.49
N THR A 235 -5.59 9.72 5.45
CA THR A 235 -4.89 8.80 6.35
C THR A 235 -5.81 7.68 6.82
N LEU A 236 -5.29 6.46 6.87
CA LEU A 236 -5.83 5.34 7.65
C LEU A 236 -4.76 4.88 8.63
N THR A 237 -5.07 4.88 9.93
CA THR A 237 -4.19 4.37 10.99
C THR A 237 -4.83 3.16 11.65
N LEU A 238 -4.12 2.05 11.71
CA LEU A 238 -4.51 0.85 12.46
C LEU A 238 -3.68 0.76 13.74
N ASP A 239 -4.36 0.59 14.87
CA ASP A 239 -3.75 0.37 16.18
C ASP A 239 -3.66 -1.14 16.45
N VAL A 240 -2.64 -1.79 15.90
CA VAL A 240 -2.45 -3.24 16.04
C VAL A 240 -2.03 -3.56 17.47
N PRO A 241 -2.83 -4.34 18.23
CA PRO A 241 -2.50 -4.71 19.59
C PRO A 241 -1.30 -5.66 19.63
N ALA A 242 -0.67 -5.79 20.80
CA ALA A 242 0.34 -6.82 21.02
C ALA A 242 -0.32 -8.21 20.97
N GLY A 243 0.38 -9.20 20.42
CA GLY A 243 -0.09 -10.58 20.33
C GLY A 243 1.06 -11.54 20.07
N GLY A 244 1.09 -12.68 20.77
CA GLY A 244 2.21 -13.62 20.71
C GLY A 244 3.54 -12.94 21.08
N LYS A 245 4.49 -12.93 20.14
CA LYS A 245 5.78 -12.23 20.27
C LYS A 245 5.79 -10.83 19.65
N GLN A 246 4.71 -10.45 18.95
CA GLN A 246 4.60 -9.16 18.28
C GLN A 246 4.20 -8.08 19.28
N LYS A 247 4.95 -6.97 19.29
CA LYS A 247 4.62 -5.79 20.08
C LYS A 247 3.48 -5.03 19.43
N ALA A 248 2.74 -4.27 20.24
CA ALA A 248 1.76 -3.32 19.71
C ALA A 248 2.46 -2.33 18.78
N MET A 249 1.81 -2.00 17.67
CA MET A 249 2.35 -1.08 16.66
C MET A 249 1.22 -0.32 15.97
N LYS A 250 1.59 0.79 15.34
CA LYS A 250 0.72 1.54 14.46
C LYS A 250 1.11 1.26 13.02
N LEU A 251 0.12 0.92 12.21
CA LEU A 251 0.26 0.93 10.75
C LEU A 251 -0.40 2.20 10.24
N VAL A 252 0.27 2.91 9.35
CA VAL A 252 -0.22 4.20 8.85
C VAL A 252 -0.12 4.25 7.35
N THR A 253 -1.26 4.36 6.68
CA THR A 253 -1.34 4.68 5.24
C THR A 253 -1.70 6.15 5.09
N ARG A 254 -1.05 6.85 4.16
CA ARG A 254 -1.40 8.22 3.76
C ARG A 254 -1.58 8.31 2.25
N TYR A 255 -2.55 9.10 1.82
CA TYR A 255 -2.72 9.54 0.44
C TYR A 255 -2.73 11.07 0.39
N TYR A 256 -2.04 11.64 -0.59
CA TYR A 256 -1.83 13.09 -0.68
C TYR A 256 -1.45 13.53 -2.09
N ASP A 257 -1.42 14.84 -2.32
CA ASP A 257 -1.03 15.43 -3.61
C ASP A 257 -1.86 14.97 -4.82
N PHE A 258 -3.15 14.69 -4.63
CA PHE A 258 -4.10 14.42 -5.71
C PHE A 258 -4.07 15.53 -6.77
N GLY A 259 -3.85 15.15 -8.02
CA GLY A 259 -3.72 16.07 -9.16
C GLY A 259 -2.43 16.87 -9.21
N LYS A 260 -1.54 16.70 -8.23
CA LYS A 260 -0.22 17.37 -8.15
C LYS A 260 0.94 16.39 -8.30
N ALA A 261 0.71 15.10 -8.09
CA ALA A 261 1.70 14.07 -8.31
C ALA A 261 2.11 13.99 -9.80
N PRO A 262 3.34 13.56 -10.11
CA PRO A 262 3.77 13.41 -11.49
C PRO A 262 2.98 12.30 -12.18
N LYS A 263 2.63 12.52 -13.44
CA LYS A 263 2.13 11.45 -14.30
C LYS A 263 3.22 10.43 -14.58
N LEU A 264 2.85 9.17 -14.63
CA LEU A 264 3.78 8.07 -14.86
C LEU A 264 3.82 7.71 -16.35
N THR A 265 5.03 7.49 -16.86
CA THR A 265 5.28 7.14 -18.26
C THR A 265 6.36 6.09 -18.36
N ALA A 266 6.32 5.26 -19.40
CA ALA A 266 7.33 4.23 -19.60
C ALA A 266 8.72 4.89 -19.80
N PRO A 267 9.77 4.45 -19.08
CA PRO A 267 11.14 4.85 -19.38
C PRO A 267 11.50 4.47 -20.82
N SER A 268 12.23 5.34 -21.54
CA SER A 268 12.55 5.12 -22.96
C SER A 268 13.97 5.57 -23.33
N GLY A 269 14.42 5.11 -24.51
CA GLY A 269 15.73 5.47 -25.07
C GLY A 269 16.88 5.12 -24.12
N GLU A 270 17.81 6.06 -23.93
CA GLU A 270 18.99 5.85 -23.09
C GLU A 270 18.67 5.73 -21.58
N GLN A 271 17.45 6.10 -21.17
CA GLN A 271 17.01 6.04 -19.78
C GLN A 271 16.73 4.62 -19.29
N VAL A 272 16.62 3.65 -20.21
CA VAL A 272 16.23 2.28 -19.92
C VAL A 272 17.15 1.27 -20.61
N GLN A 273 17.32 0.11 -19.98
CA GLN A 273 17.94 -1.06 -20.58
C GLN A 273 17.32 -2.34 -20.02
N LYS A 274 17.69 -3.50 -20.55
CA LYS A 274 17.34 -4.78 -19.90
C LYS A 274 18.06 -4.91 -18.56
N ALA A 275 17.38 -5.48 -17.56
CA ALA A 275 18.00 -5.80 -16.29
C ALA A 275 19.14 -6.83 -16.46
N PRO A 276 20.33 -6.57 -15.89
CA PRO A 276 21.43 -7.54 -15.88
C PRO A 276 21.17 -8.66 -14.86
N THR A 277 21.96 -9.73 -14.91
CA THR A 277 21.88 -10.84 -13.94
C THR A 277 21.94 -10.36 -12.49
N SER A 278 22.81 -9.39 -12.18
CA SER A 278 22.96 -8.81 -10.83
C SER A 278 21.69 -8.18 -10.28
N ALA A 279 20.77 -7.70 -11.14
CA ALA A 279 19.47 -7.20 -10.70
C ALA A 279 18.56 -8.34 -10.21
N TYR A 280 18.57 -9.49 -10.89
CA TYR A 280 17.80 -10.66 -10.46
C TYR A 280 18.43 -11.33 -9.24
N GLU A 281 19.76 -11.37 -9.14
CA GLU A 281 20.46 -11.83 -7.94
C GLU A 281 20.06 -11.00 -6.72
N LEU A 282 19.99 -9.67 -6.86
CA LEU A 282 19.54 -8.78 -5.78
C LEU A 282 18.10 -9.07 -5.34
N LEU A 283 17.18 -9.29 -6.29
CA LEU A 283 15.76 -9.49 -5.99
C LEU A 283 15.44 -10.89 -5.47
N ASN A 284 16.22 -11.89 -5.85
CA ASN A 284 15.91 -13.29 -5.54
C ASN A 284 16.53 -13.80 -4.23
N GLY A 285 17.36 -12.99 -3.55
CA GLY A 285 18.14 -13.44 -2.38
C GLY A 285 19.23 -14.44 -2.76
#